data_AF-A0A841VFA7-F1
#
_entry.id   AF-A0A841VFA7-F1
#
_cell.length_a   1.000
_cell.length_b   1.000
_cell.length_c   1.000
_cell.angle_alpha   90.00
_cell.angle_beta   90.00
_cell.angle_gamma   90.00
#
_symmetry.space_group_name_H-M   'P 1'
#
loop_
_entity.id
_entity.type
_entity.pdbx_description
1 polymer ?
#
loop_
_entity_poly.entity_id
_entity_poly.type
_entity_poly.pdbx_seq_one_letter_code
_entity_poly.pdbx_strand_id
1 'polypeptide(L)'
;MAEVLHFTGFIKGVTYKTYLDDNLSRINLDVFDVNKEKGYGLIKSPKTEIAYSKWVSPKRTRSYPFARIYNTYNSSKVITIIPVIKDEGKD
;
A
#
# COMPACT_ATOMS: atom_id res chain seq x y z
N MET A 1 -30.90 39.51 -3.48
CA MET A 1 -29.83 38.81 -2.73
C MET A 1 -29.93 37.34 -3.09
N ALA A 2 -28.85 36.72 -3.57
CA ALA A 2 -28.86 35.30 -3.91
C ALA A 2 -28.75 34.48 -2.62
N GLU A 3 -29.61 33.49 -2.47
CA GLU A 3 -29.63 32.60 -1.32
C GLU A 3 -28.52 31.55 -1.45
N VAL A 4 -27.67 31.43 -0.42
CA VAL A 4 -26.57 30.47 -0.39
C VAL A 4 -27.05 29.21 0.31
N LEU A 5 -27.07 28.09 -0.41
CA LEU A 5 -27.43 26.78 0.13
C LEU A 5 -26.18 25.99 0.52
N HIS A 6 -26.19 25.43 1.73
CA HIS A 6 -25.14 24.56 2.25
C HIS A 6 -25.62 23.12 2.32
N PHE A 7 -24.94 22.22 1.60
CA PHE A 7 -25.21 20.79 1.62
C PHE A 7 -24.11 20.03 2.37
N THR A 8 -24.51 19.05 3.18
CA THR A 8 -23.60 18.13 3.89
C THR A 8 -24.07 16.70 3.69
N GLY A 9 -23.14 15.76 3.51
CA GLY A 9 -23.45 14.35 3.33
C GLY A 9 -22.27 13.43 3.67
N PHE A 10 -22.56 12.16 3.91
CA PHE A 10 -21.57 11.12 4.20
C PHE A 10 -21.58 10.08 3.09
N ILE A 11 -20.42 9.83 2.49
CA ILE A 11 -20.24 8.73 1.55
C ILE A 11 -20.02 7.45 2.36
N LYS A 12 -20.86 6.43 2.15
CA LYS A 12 -20.78 5.11 2.77
C LYS A 12 -20.85 4.03 1.68
N GLY A 13 -20.28 2.85 1.97
CA GLY A 13 -20.40 1.69 1.07
C GLY A 13 -19.60 1.80 -0.24
N VAL A 14 -18.56 2.63 -0.29
CA VAL A 14 -17.68 2.71 -1.47
C VAL A 14 -17.04 1.35 -1.68
N THR A 15 -17.36 0.73 -2.81
CA THR A 15 -16.73 -0.52 -3.25
C THR A 15 -15.79 -0.19 -4.40
N TYR A 16 -14.52 -0.56 -4.23
CA TYR A 16 -13.50 -0.40 -5.26
C TYR A 16 -13.27 -1.74 -5.94
N LYS A 17 -13.28 -1.75 -7.28
CA LYS A 17 -12.95 -2.91 -8.10
C LYS A 17 -11.82 -2.53 -9.05
N THR A 18 -10.68 -3.18 -8.93
CA THR A 18 -9.56 -3.03 -9.85
C THR A 18 -9.85 -3.74 -11.18
N TYR A 19 -9.44 -3.11 -12.28
CA TYR A 19 -9.50 -3.69 -13.63
C TYR A 19 -8.12 -3.88 -14.25
N LEU A 20 -7.10 -3.20 -13.71
CA LEU A 20 -5.72 -3.21 -14.19
C LEU A 20 -4.78 -3.55 -13.04
N ASP A 21 -5.11 -4.61 -12.29
CA ASP A 21 -4.22 -5.14 -11.26
C ASP A 21 -3.30 -6.22 -11.83
N ASP A 22 -2.15 -6.34 -11.19
CA ASP A 22 -1.16 -7.37 -11.49
C ASP A 22 -1.45 -8.62 -10.65
N ASN A 23 -1.01 -9.79 -11.14
CA ASN A 23 -1.12 -11.03 -10.38
C ASN A 23 -0.13 -11.01 -9.22
N LEU A 24 -0.63 -10.79 -8.00
CA LEU A 24 0.18 -10.66 -6.80
C LEU A 24 0.80 -12.01 -6.38
N SER A 25 2.12 -12.06 -6.27
CA SER A 25 2.83 -13.20 -5.70
C SER A 25 2.51 -13.36 -4.22
N ARG A 26 2.27 -14.61 -3.80
CA ARG A 26 1.94 -14.97 -2.41
C ARG A 26 3.15 -15.56 -1.71
N ILE A 27 3.40 -15.11 -0.49
CA ILE A 27 4.46 -15.61 0.38
C ILE A 27 3.92 -15.78 1.79
N ASN A 28 4.34 -16.84 2.49
CA ASN A 28 3.91 -17.04 3.88
C ASN A 28 4.66 -16.10 4.82
N LEU A 29 3.99 -15.67 5.89
CA LEU A 29 4.54 -14.72 6.86
C LEU A 29 5.81 -15.24 7.57
N ASP A 30 5.94 -16.55 7.77
CA ASP A 30 7.09 -17.20 8.42
C ASP A 30 8.40 -17.09 7.63
N VAL A 31 8.31 -16.93 6.31
CA VAL A 31 9.47 -16.81 5.40
C VAL A 31 9.57 -15.44 4.75
N PHE A 32 8.69 -14.50 5.08
CA PHE A 32 8.65 -13.18 4.45
C PHE A 32 9.86 -12.33 4.87
N ASP A 33 10.68 -11.94 3.89
CA ASP A 33 11.78 -10.99 4.06
C ASP A 33 11.60 -9.80 3.12
N VAL A 34 11.24 -8.64 3.70
CA VAL A 34 10.98 -7.41 2.93
C VAL A 34 12.16 -7.00 2.05
N ASN A 35 13.40 -7.35 2.40
CA ASN A 35 14.57 -6.96 1.62
C ASN A 35 14.76 -7.81 0.37
N LYS A 36 14.33 -9.08 0.40
CA LYS A 36 14.47 -10.04 -0.71
C LYS A 36 13.26 -10.06 -1.64
N GLU A 37 12.09 -9.75 -1.09
CA GLU A 37 10.83 -9.84 -1.81
C GLU A 37 10.62 -8.74 -2.85
N LYS A 38 9.61 -8.91 -3.71
CA LYS A 38 9.22 -7.91 -4.71
C LYS A 38 8.71 -6.61 -4.08
N GLY A 39 8.54 -5.59 -4.92
CA GLY A 39 8.04 -4.27 -4.51
C GLY A 39 6.61 -4.28 -3.95
N TYR A 40 5.84 -5.33 -4.19
CA TYR A 40 4.47 -5.53 -3.72
C TYR A 40 4.08 -7.01 -3.83
N GLY A 41 3.05 -7.42 -3.12
CA GLY A 41 2.53 -8.80 -3.15
C GLY A 41 1.53 -9.08 -2.03
N LEU A 42 1.32 -10.36 -1.75
CA LEU A 42 0.43 -10.86 -0.70
C LEU A 42 1.22 -11.67 0.33
N ILE A 43 1.07 -11.32 1.62
CA ILE A 43 1.61 -12.06 2.75
C ILE A 43 0.48 -12.91 3.33
N LYS A 44 0.67 -14.23 3.35
CA LYS A 44 -0.26 -15.20 3.92
C LYS A 44 0.09 -15.43 5.39
N SER A 45 -0.80 -15.01 6.27
CA SER A 45 -0.77 -15.33 7.70
C SER A 45 -1.77 -16.47 7.98
N PRO A 46 -1.61 -17.25 9.09
CA PRO A 46 -2.60 -18.25 9.49
C PRO A 46 -4.02 -17.71 9.63
N LYS A 47 -4.17 -16.42 9.96
CA LYS A 47 -5.49 -15.79 10.23
C LYS A 47 -6.04 -15.00 9.05
N THR A 48 -5.19 -14.51 8.16
CA THR A 48 -5.61 -13.57 7.11
C THR A 48 -4.55 -13.43 6.01
N GLU A 49 -4.93 -12.81 4.89
CA GLU A 49 -4.00 -12.40 3.84
C GLU A 49 -3.84 -10.89 3.91
N ILE A 50 -2.61 -10.42 3.74
CA ILE A 50 -2.26 -9.00 3.85
C ILE A 50 -1.56 -8.59 2.56
N ALA A 51 -2.10 -7.62 1.84
CA ALA A 51 -1.40 -7.05 0.70
C ALA A 51 -0.34 -6.06 1.18
N TYR A 52 0.86 -6.14 0.63
CA TYR A 52 1.96 -5.25 0.98
C TYR A 52 2.49 -4.53 -0.24
N SER A 53 2.97 -3.31 -0.04
CA SER A 53 3.82 -2.59 -0.99
C SER A 53 5.04 -2.04 -0.25
N LYS A 54 6.20 -1.97 -0.90
CA LYS A 54 7.43 -1.39 -0.35
C LYS A 54 7.99 -0.29 -1.23
N TRP A 55 8.46 0.76 -0.58
CA TRP A 55 9.21 1.83 -1.22
C TRP A 55 10.65 1.37 -1.46
N VAL A 56 11.24 1.85 -2.55
CA VAL A 56 12.65 1.54 -2.89
C VAL A 56 13.62 2.34 -2.03
N SER A 57 13.24 3.54 -1.61
CA SER A 57 14.05 4.43 -0.79
C SER A 57 13.19 5.24 0.18
N PRO A 58 13.77 5.79 1.26
CA PRO A 58 13.03 6.60 2.23
C PRO A 58 12.45 7.87 1.63
N LYS A 59 13.16 8.44 0.65
CA LYS A 59 12.69 9.57 -0.13
C LYS A 59 11.84 9.05 -1.29
N ARG A 60 10.73 9.72 -1.60
CA ARG A 60 9.99 9.52 -2.87
C ARG A 60 10.89 9.94 -4.04
N THR A 61 11.75 9.04 -4.50
CA THR A 61 12.52 9.22 -5.73
C THR A 61 11.66 8.83 -6.94
N ARG A 62 12.15 9.10 -8.16
CA ARG A 62 11.47 8.92 -9.46
C ARG A 62 10.84 7.53 -9.71
N SER A 63 11.13 6.53 -8.90
CA SER A 63 10.40 5.26 -8.83
C SER A 63 9.06 5.50 -8.12
N TYR A 64 8.05 5.92 -8.89
CA TYR A 64 6.72 6.32 -8.40
C TYR A 64 6.07 5.17 -7.58
N PRO A 65 5.94 5.30 -6.24
CA PRO A 65 5.44 4.22 -5.40
C PRO A 65 3.96 3.92 -5.65
N PHE A 66 3.22 4.90 -6.14
CA PHE A 66 1.76 4.87 -6.29
C PHE A 66 1.25 3.71 -7.14
N ALA A 67 1.90 3.38 -8.26
CA ALA A 67 1.47 2.26 -9.11
C ALA A 67 1.43 0.94 -8.34
N ARG A 68 2.40 0.71 -7.45
CA ARG A 68 2.48 -0.50 -6.62
C ARG A 68 1.40 -0.56 -5.55
N ILE A 69 0.98 0.60 -5.05
CA ILE A 69 -0.09 0.70 -4.05
C ILE A 69 -1.44 0.42 -4.74
N TYR A 70 -1.66 0.89 -5.97
CA TYR A 70 -2.86 0.57 -6.75
C TYR A 70 -3.07 -0.92 -7.00
N ASN A 71 -1.98 -1.67 -7.18
CA ASN A 71 -2.05 -3.13 -7.30
C ASN A 71 -2.54 -3.83 -6.03
N THR A 72 -2.44 -3.19 -4.85
CA THR A 72 -2.81 -3.79 -3.56
C THR A 72 -4.11 -3.24 -2.96
N TYR A 73 -4.66 -2.14 -3.50
CA TYR A 73 -5.84 -1.46 -2.97
C TYR A 73 -7.14 -2.28 -3.01
N ASN A 74 -7.20 -3.35 -3.82
CA ASN A 74 -8.37 -4.25 -3.86
C ASN A 74 -8.40 -5.23 -2.67
N SER A 75 -7.34 -5.29 -1.85
CA SER A 75 -7.30 -6.14 -0.67
C SER A 75 -7.90 -5.46 0.55
N SER A 76 -8.57 -6.25 1.41
CA SER A 76 -9.22 -5.75 2.62
C SER A 76 -8.23 -5.24 3.69
N LYS A 77 -7.00 -5.75 3.68
CA LYS A 77 -5.90 -5.34 4.55
C LYS A 77 -4.69 -5.00 3.71
N VAL A 78 -4.22 -3.76 3.82
CA VAL A 78 -3.10 -3.23 3.05
C VAL A 78 -2.07 -2.63 3.99
N ILE A 79 -0.79 -2.97 3.78
CA ILE A 79 0.35 -2.39 4.50
C ILE A 79 1.29 -1.74 3.48
N THR A 80 1.82 -0.57 3.81
CA THR A 80 2.90 0.07 3.04
C THR A 80 4.14 0.14 3.90
N ILE A 81 5.24 -0.43 3.41
CA ILE A 81 6.53 -0.47 4.08
C ILE A 81 7.41 0.64 3.50
N ILE A 82 7.81 1.57 4.37
CA ILE A 82 8.67 2.70 4.01
C ILE A 82 10.01 2.48 4.72
N PRO A 83 11.12 2.30 3.98
CA PRO A 83 12.42 2.20 4.60
C PRO A 83 12.76 3.56 5.22
N VAL A 84 13.43 3.53 6.37
CA VAL A 84 13.92 4.73 7.05
C VAL A 84 15.44 4.68 7.04
N ILE A 85 16.07 5.76 6.61
CA ILE A 85 17.51 5.98 6.83
C ILE A 85 17.61 6.95 7.99
N LYS A 86 18.31 6.54 9.03
CA LYS A 86 18.74 7.40 10.13
C LYS A 86 20.23 7.61 9.96
N ASP A 87 20.65 8.86 9.82
CA ASP A 87 22.06 9.21 9.95
C ASP A 87 22.38 9.22 11.45
N GLU A 88 23.31 8.37 11.88
CA GLU A 88 23.70 8.29 13.29
C GLU A 88 24.92 9.14 13.62
N GLY A 89 25.49 9.87 12.65
CA GLY A 89 26.64 10.74 12.87
C GLY A 89 27.79 9.97 13.47
N LYS A 90 28.47 9.16 12.65
CA LYS A 90 29.73 8.56 13.10
C LYS A 90 30.80 9.65 13.09
N ASP A 91 31.35 9.95 14.26
CA ASP A 91 32.55 10.80 14.43
C ASP A 91 33.71 10.34 13.53
#